data_AF-A0A821K563-F1
#
_entry.id   AF-A0A821K563-F1
#
_cell.length_a   1.000
_cell.length_b   1.000
_cell.length_c   1.000
_cell.angle_alpha   90.00
_cell.angle_beta   90.00
_cell.angle_gamma   90.00
#
_symmetry.space_group_name_H-M   'P 1'
#
loop_
_entity.id
_entity.type
_entity.pdbx_description
1 polymer ?
#
loop_
_entity_poly.entity_id
_entity_poly.type
_entity_poly.pdbx_seq_one_letter_code
_entity_poly.pdbx_strand_id
1 'polypeptide(L)'
;MAKHKRACHSSLTNSSDGSHSQLKVTDYYRSSNNSNVPKRIKEKIKMACTEFTALVCRAFELVTGEGFLKMAQSIFDAGRCFNHLAQVNVSELIPSPITISRNIDRLFEE
;
A
#
# COMPACT_ATOMS: atom_id res chain seq x y z
N MET A 1 -29.44 -18.48 -57.29
CA MET A 1 -29.09 -18.24 -55.87
C MET A 1 -27.64 -17.75 -55.86
N ALA A 2 -27.23 -16.60 -55.34
CA ALA A 2 -27.71 -15.82 -54.20
C ALA A 2 -27.70 -14.30 -54.51
N LYS A 3 -28.60 -13.56 -53.85
CA LYS A 3 -28.64 -12.09 -53.81
C LYS A 3 -27.82 -11.64 -52.61
N HIS A 4 -26.85 -10.73 -52.78
CA HIS A 4 -26.38 -9.92 -51.66
C HIS A 4 -26.51 -8.44 -52.03
N LYS A 5 -27.37 -7.77 -51.26
CA LYS A 5 -27.77 -6.36 -51.41
C LYS A 5 -26.64 -5.42 -51.01
N ARG A 6 -26.61 -4.28 -51.69
CA ARG A 6 -25.79 -3.09 -51.47
C ARG A 6 -26.09 -2.36 -50.16
N ALA A 7 -25.03 -1.71 -49.68
CA ALA A 7 -24.92 -0.33 -49.16
C ALA A 7 -25.59 0.06 -47.84
N CYS A 8 -24.83 0.80 -47.02
CA CYS A 8 -25.04 2.21 -46.66
C CYS A 8 -23.68 2.75 -46.18
N HIS A 9 -22.97 3.58 -46.96
CA HIS A 9 -23.05 5.04 -47.00
C HIS A 9 -22.89 5.74 -45.64
N SER A 10 -21.78 6.46 -45.55
CA SER A 10 -21.50 7.61 -44.69
C SER A 10 -22.70 8.53 -44.50
N SER A 11 -22.97 8.96 -43.28
CA SER A 11 -23.59 10.26 -43.03
C SER A 11 -23.20 10.77 -41.65
N LEU A 12 -22.56 11.94 -41.67
CA LEU A 12 -22.47 12.86 -40.55
C LEU A 12 -23.88 13.17 -40.04
N THR A 13 -24.10 13.02 -38.74
CA THR A 13 -25.19 13.70 -38.05
C THR A 13 -24.63 14.35 -36.79
N ASN A 14 -24.64 15.68 -36.79
CA ASN A 14 -24.48 16.50 -35.59
C ASN A 14 -25.52 16.06 -34.55
N SER A 15 -25.06 15.58 -33.41
CA SER A 15 -25.89 15.41 -32.21
C SER A 15 -25.33 16.31 -31.12
N SER A 16 -26.14 17.30 -30.75
CA SER A 16 -26.09 18.00 -29.47
C SER A 16 -26.12 16.95 -28.36
N ASP A 17 -25.06 16.82 -27.58
CA ASP A 17 -25.18 16.19 -26.26
C ASP A 17 -24.05 16.63 -25.33
N GLY A 18 -24.36 16.64 -24.04
CA GLY A 18 -23.66 17.37 -22.99
C GLY A 18 -22.16 17.12 -22.87
N SER A 19 -21.50 18.02 -22.14
CA SER A 19 -20.10 17.97 -21.76
C SER A 19 -19.74 16.70 -20.97
N HIS A 20 -19.66 15.58 -21.64
CA HIS A 20 -18.92 14.43 -21.15
C HIS A 20 -17.49 14.61 -21.68
N SER A 21 -16.69 15.32 -20.87
CA SER A 21 -15.24 15.20 -20.95
C SER A 21 -14.91 13.72 -21.01
N GLN A 22 -14.45 13.25 -22.18
CA GLN A 22 -13.87 11.93 -22.30
C GLN A 22 -12.73 11.90 -21.29
N LEU A 23 -12.93 11.14 -20.20
CA LEU A 23 -11.91 10.95 -19.17
C LEU A 23 -10.64 10.53 -19.88
N LYS A 24 -9.56 11.31 -19.72
CA LYS A 24 -8.30 10.96 -20.35
C LYS A 24 -7.87 9.63 -19.72
N VAL A 25 -7.24 8.75 -20.48
CA VAL A 25 -6.72 7.47 -19.95
C VAL A 25 -5.83 7.71 -18.72
N THR A 26 -5.18 8.86 -18.65
CA THR A 26 -4.41 9.33 -17.49
C THR A 26 -5.24 9.48 -16.21
N ASP A 27 -6.53 9.84 -16.31
CA ASP A 27 -7.43 10.02 -15.16
C ASP A 27 -7.80 8.68 -14.51
N TYR A 28 -7.73 7.57 -15.27
CA TYR A 28 -7.87 6.21 -14.72
C TYR A 28 -6.72 5.85 -13.77
N TYR A 29 -5.53 6.40 -14.02
CA TYR A 29 -4.35 6.24 -13.18
C TYR A 29 -4.21 7.36 -12.13
N ARG A 30 -4.97 8.45 -12.26
CA ARG A 30 -4.92 9.63 -11.40
C ARG A 30 -5.82 9.56 -10.17
N SER A 31 -6.43 8.41 -9.89
CA SER A 31 -7.06 8.14 -8.59
C SER A 31 -6.01 7.61 -7.59
N SER A 32 -4.90 8.34 -7.42
CA SER A 32 -3.78 7.94 -6.55
C SER A 32 -3.75 8.66 -5.19
N ASN A 33 -4.82 9.36 -4.81
CA ASN A 33 -4.92 10.01 -3.50
C ASN A 33 -5.71 9.21 -2.45
N ASN A 34 -6.13 7.99 -2.77
CA ASN A 34 -6.64 7.05 -1.78
C ASN A 34 -5.63 5.91 -1.68
N SER A 35 -4.83 5.87 -0.61
CA SER A 35 -4.11 4.65 -0.26
C SER A 35 -5.15 3.57 0.07
N ASN A 36 -5.60 2.87 -0.96
CA ASN A 36 -6.57 1.79 -0.87
C ASN A 36 -5.89 0.54 -0.30
N VAL A 37 -5.29 0.67 0.88
CA VAL A 37 -4.85 -0.49 1.67
C VAL A 37 -6.11 -1.33 1.92
N PRO A 38 -6.17 -2.58 1.44
CA PRO A 38 -7.35 -3.42 1.58
C PRO A 38 -7.82 -3.51 3.03
N LYS A 39 -9.14 -3.48 3.26
CA LYS A 39 -9.74 -3.55 4.61
C LYS A 39 -9.20 -4.72 5.44
N ARG A 40 -9.00 -5.87 4.79
CA ARG A 40 -8.43 -7.07 5.41
C ARG A 40 -7.02 -6.84 5.97
N ILE A 41 -6.19 -6.05 5.27
CA ILE A 41 -4.84 -5.70 5.75
C ILE A 41 -4.95 -4.74 6.93
N LYS A 42 -5.80 -3.71 6.83
CA LYS A 42 -6.02 -2.76 7.93
C LYS A 42 -6.46 -3.46 9.22
N GLU A 43 -7.39 -4.41 9.14
CA GLU A 43 -7.84 -5.18 10.30
C GLU A 43 -6.73 -6.06 10.89
N LYS A 44 -5.92 -6.71 10.06
CA LYS A 44 -4.78 -7.50 10.53
C LYS A 44 -3.76 -6.64 11.28
N ILE A 45 -3.42 -5.46 10.75
CA ILE A 45 -2.50 -4.54 11.41
C ILE A 45 -3.10 -4.02 12.72
N LYS A 46 -4.39 -3.67 12.74
CA LYS A 46 -5.09 -3.26 13.96
C LYS A 46 -4.97 -4.32 15.05
N MET A 47 -5.29 -5.57 14.74
CA MET A 47 -5.18 -6.69 15.69
C MET A 47 -3.74 -6.88 16.19
N ALA A 48 -2.75 -6.84 15.30
CA ALA A 48 -1.34 -6.98 15.68
C ALA A 48 -0.87 -5.86 16.63
N CYS A 49 -1.29 -4.61 16.37
CA CYS A 49 -1.02 -3.49 17.28
C CYS A 49 -1.69 -3.68 18.65
N THR A 50 -2.96 -4.11 18.67
CA THR A 50 -3.68 -4.40 19.90
C THR A 50 -2.99 -5.51 20.71
N GLU A 51 -2.67 -6.64 20.08
CA GLU A 51 -1.95 -7.75 20.71
C GLU A 51 -0.58 -7.30 21.25
N PHE A 52 0.18 -6.55 20.47
CA PHE A 52 1.47 -6.01 20.90
C PHE A 52 1.35 -5.16 22.16
N THR A 53 0.42 -4.20 22.19
CA THR A 53 0.22 -3.33 23.36
C THR A 53 -0.26 -4.10 24.59
N ALA A 54 -1.12 -5.10 24.41
CA ALA A 54 -1.63 -5.94 25.49
C ALA A 54 -0.55 -6.89 26.05
N LEU A 55 0.23 -7.55 25.18
CA LEU A 55 1.25 -8.53 25.59
C LEU A 55 2.48 -7.89 26.22
N VAL A 56 2.89 -6.72 25.73
CA VAL A 56 4.10 -6.02 26.20
C VAL A 56 3.75 -4.97 27.28
N CYS A 57 2.48 -4.85 27.66
CA CYS A 57 1.97 -3.85 28.60
C CYS A 57 2.46 -2.43 28.26
N ARG A 58 2.29 -2.02 27.00
CA ARG A 58 2.69 -0.69 26.51
C ARG A 58 1.47 0.21 26.31
N ALA A 59 1.71 1.51 26.49
CA ALA A 59 0.72 2.55 26.25
C ALA A 59 0.26 2.56 24.78
N PHE A 60 -1.01 2.88 24.53
CA PHE A 60 -1.58 2.86 23.18
C PHE A 60 -0.96 3.92 22.29
N GLU A 61 -0.51 5.04 22.87
CA GLU A 61 0.15 6.15 22.19
C GLU A 61 1.45 5.71 21.50
N LEU A 62 2.06 4.59 21.93
CA LEU A 62 3.28 4.05 21.32
C LEU A 62 3.11 3.81 19.82
N VAL A 63 1.96 3.31 19.36
CA VAL A 63 1.73 2.99 17.93
C VAL A 63 1.56 4.24 17.07
N THR A 64 1.32 5.39 17.70
CA THR A 64 1.28 6.70 17.03
C THR A 64 2.62 7.44 17.09
N GLY A 65 3.59 6.95 17.86
CA GLY A 65 4.90 7.57 18.01
C GLY A 65 5.71 7.52 16.71
N GLU A 66 6.43 8.61 16.42
CA GLU A 66 7.22 8.74 15.19
C GLU A 66 8.24 7.61 15.02
N GLY A 67 8.92 7.22 16.10
CA GLY A 67 9.89 6.11 16.08
C GLY A 67 9.25 4.77 15.68
N PHE A 68 8.04 4.48 16.18
CA PHE A 68 7.30 3.28 15.81
C PHE A 68 6.88 3.30 14.34
N LEU A 69 6.38 4.43 13.85
CA LEU A 69 5.97 4.59 12.45
C LEU A 69 7.17 4.44 11.49
N LYS A 70 8.32 5.05 11.82
CA LYS A 70 9.57 4.88 11.05
C LYS A 70 10.01 3.42 11.03
N MET A 71 10.01 2.74 12.17
CA MET A 71 10.35 1.32 12.25
C MET A 71 9.40 0.46 11.41
N ALA A 72 8.08 0.68 11.52
CA ALA A 72 7.09 -0.06 10.74
C ALA A 72 7.28 0.13 9.23
N GLN A 73 7.55 1.36 8.79
CA GLN A 73 7.87 1.65 7.40
C GLN A 73 9.12 0.90 6.93
N SER A 74 10.21 0.93 7.71
CA SER A 74 11.43 0.18 7.40
C SER A 74 11.20 -1.34 7.30
N ILE A 75 10.36 -1.91 8.17
CA ILE A 75 10.00 -3.34 8.10
C ILE A 75 9.22 -3.64 6.80
N PHE A 76 8.26 -2.78 6.42
CA PHE A 76 7.54 -2.95 5.16
C PHE A 76 8.44 -2.83 3.94
N ASP A 77 9.37 -1.87 3.94
CA ASP A 77 10.31 -1.67 2.85
C ASP A 77 11.28 -2.85 2.73
N ALA A 78 11.82 -3.35 3.86
CA ALA A 78 12.59 -4.60 3.87
C ALA A 78 11.75 -5.80 3.39
N GLY A 79 10.46 -5.81 3.76
CA GLY A 79 9.46 -6.78 3.29
C GLY A 79 9.40 -6.93 1.77
N ARG A 80 9.58 -5.82 1.03
CA ARG A 80 9.55 -5.81 -0.44
C ARG A 80 10.76 -6.47 -1.08
N CYS A 81 11.87 -6.60 -0.33
CA CYS A 81 13.09 -7.24 -0.82
C CYS A 81 13.02 -8.77 -0.74
N PHE A 82 12.05 -9.33 -0.01
CA PHE A 82 11.88 -10.78 0.06
C PHE A 82 11.15 -11.32 -1.16
N ASN A 83 11.54 -12.52 -1.59
CA ASN A 83 10.81 -13.24 -2.62
C ASN A 83 9.42 -13.64 -2.09
N HIS A 84 8.41 -13.65 -2.95
CA HIS A 84 7.01 -13.99 -2.60
C HIS A 84 6.83 -15.40 -1.99
N LEU A 85 7.79 -16.29 -2.17
CA LEU A 85 7.82 -17.65 -1.60
C LEU A 85 8.77 -17.78 -0.40
N ALA A 86 9.50 -16.73 -0.04
CA ALA A 86 10.44 -16.78 1.06
C ALA A 86 9.67 -16.86 2.39
N GLN A 87 9.95 -17.90 3.16
CA GLN A 87 9.56 -17.95 4.56
C GLN A 87 10.60 -17.17 5.36
N VAL A 88 10.21 -16.00 5.85
CA VAL A 88 11.09 -15.14 6.65
C VAL A 88 11.00 -15.56 8.11
N ASN A 89 12.13 -15.95 8.69
CA ASN A 89 12.23 -16.15 10.13
C ASN A 89 12.39 -14.79 10.83
N VAL A 90 11.32 -14.31 11.45
CA VAL A 90 11.29 -12.98 12.08
C VAL A 90 12.28 -12.88 13.25
N SER A 91 12.58 -13.97 13.96
CA SER A 91 13.51 -13.94 15.09
C SER A 91 14.96 -13.68 14.68
N GLU A 92 15.32 -13.97 13.43
CA GLU A 92 16.64 -13.65 12.87
C GLU A 92 16.72 -12.22 12.35
N LEU A 93 15.57 -11.61 11.99
CA LEU A 93 15.51 -10.26 11.48
C LEU A 93 15.57 -9.20 12.59
N ILE A 94 14.95 -9.49 13.73
CA ILE A 94 14.86 -8.54 14.85
C ILE A 94 16.12 -8.64 15.72
N PRO A 95 16.89 -7.55 15.87
CA PRO A 95 18.11 -7.57 16.66
C PRO A 95 17.83 -7.80 18.14
N SER A 96 18.78 -8.42 18.84
CA SER A 96 18.70 -8.61 20.29
C SER A 96 18.70 -7.26 21.02
N PRO A 97 18.13 -7.17 22.24
CA PRO A 97 18.17 -5.94 23.05
C PRO A 97 19.59 -5.40 23.29
N ILE A 98 20.57 -6.29 23.44
CA ILE A 98 21.99 -5.91 23.62
C ILE A 98 22.52 -5.23 22.35
N THR A 99 22.17 -5.77 21.17
CA THR A 99 22.54 -5.17 19.89
C THR A 99 21.94 -3.78 19.76
N ILE A 100 20.67 -3.58 20.13
CA ILE A 100 20.02 -2.27 20.11
C ILE A 100 20.76 -1.30 21.03
N SER A 101 21.00 -1.70 22.29
CA SER A 101 21.70 -0.86 23.28
C SER A 101 23.05 -0.33 22.78
N ARG A 102 23.86 -1.18 22.12
CA ARG A 102 25.17 -0.79 21.59
C ARG A 102 25.11 0.15 20.39
N ASN A 103 24.01 0.14 19.64
CA ASN A 103 23.84 1.00 18.47
C ASN A 103 23.17 2.32 18.80
N ILE A 104 22.51 2.43 19.96
CA ILE A 104 21.98 3.69 20.46
C ILE A 104 23.11 4.70 20.65
N ASP A 105 24.22 4.28 21.25
CA ASP A 105 25.37 5.17 21.51
C ASP A 105 25.90 5.79 20.21
N ARG A 106 25.93 5.00 19.13
CA ARG A 106 26.38 5.45 17.80
C ARG A 106 25.45 6.46 17.14
N LEU A 107 24.14 6.39 17.41
CA LEU A 107 23.16 7.32 16.85
C LEU A 107 23.24 8.73 17.47
N PHE A 108 23.89 8.88 18.62
CA PHE A 108 24.06 10.16 19.31
C PHE A 108 25.48 10.73 19.20
N GLU A 109 26.41 10.01 18.55
CA GLU A 109 27.77 10.47 18.26
C GLU A 109 27.90 11.14 16.87
N GLU A 110 26.88 11.01 16.01
CA GLU A 110 26.75 11.69 14.71
C GLU A 110 25.99 13.03 14.82
#